data_AF-A0A368UNS0-F1
#
_entry.id   AF-A0A368UNS0-F1
#
_cell.length_a   1.000
_cell.length_b   1.000
_cell.length_c   1.000
_cell.angle_alpha   90.00
_cell.angle_beta   90.00
_cell.angle_gamma   90.00
#
_symmetry.space_group_name_H-M   'P 1'
#
loop_
_entity.id
_entity.type
_entity.pdbx_description
1 polymer ?
#
loop_
_entity_poly.entity_id
_entity_poly.type
_entity_poly.pdbx_seq_one_letter_code
_entity_poly.pdbx_strand_id
1 'polypeptide(L)'
;MAYYTSRNSFLNELPEISNMIEEYKPVVVFIDNFRLAFLESDGNSNKEVAQAMNQVLSLRDLHNCSIVLIDHTRKNTRGLTTESDLQSGAGSKSDLADGDYFLRRSSKSESFRILKRSKSRNCADQVGAKLLNFNPDSLWFEVEEEFVEEASHLGEGITVNTDEKREIAKHLYANGQTMEQISSVFGVAKSTVSRWLKIN
;
A
#
# COMPACT_ATOMS: atom_id res chain seq x y z
N MET A 1 24.29 -3.66 -8.39
CA MET A 1 22.93 -4.14 -8.10
C MET A 1 22.65 -5.26 -9.07
N ALA A 2 22.51 -6.50 -8.58
CA ALA A 2 22.05 -7.61 -9.40
C ALA A 2 20.53 -7.52 -9.52
N TYR A 3 19.99 -7.85 -10.69
CA TYR A 3 18.57 -7.89 -10.96
C TYR A 3 18.24 -9.29 -11.49
N TYR A 4 17.14 -9.85 -11.00
CA TYR A 4 16.62 -11.14 -11.41
C TYR A 4 15.11 -11.01 -11.63
N THR A 5 14.60 -11.62 -12.69
CA THR A 5 13.17 -11.63 -12.98
C THR A 5 12.77 -12.97 -13.52
N SER A 6 11.73 -13.53 -12.91
CA SER A 6 11.11 -14.77 -13.32
C SER A 6 9.59 -14.64 -13.27
N ARG A 7 8.91 -15.52 -14.00
CA ARG A 7 7.45 -15.71 -13.90
C ARG A 7 7.08 -16.96 -13.10
N ASN A 8 8.07 -17.73 -12.66
CA ASN A 8 7.87 -18.91 -11.84
C ASN A 8 7.65 -18.52 -10.37
N SER A 9 7.08 -19.43 -9.60
CA SER A 9 6.93 -19.24 -8.16
C SER A 9 8.29 -19.18 -7.46
N PHE A 10 8.34 -18.47 -6.34
CA PHE A 10 9.54 -18.29 -5.52
C PHE A 10 10.17 -19.61 -5.10
N LEU A 11 9.35 -20.63 -4.80
CA LEU A 11 9.82 -21.96 -4.43
C LEU A 11 10.60 -22.64 -5.55
N ASN A 12 10.13 -22.52 -6.79
CA ASN A 12 10.78 -23.14 -7.94
C ASN A 12 12.13 -22.48 -8.24
N GLU A 13 12.27 -21.18 -7.94
CA GLU A 13 13.48 -20.40 -8.16
C GLU A 13 14.41 -20.34 -6.95
N LEU A 14 14.02 -20.93 -5.81
CA LEU A 14 14.78 -20.87 -4.56
C LEU A 14 16.25 -21.33 -4.70
N PRO A 15 16.57 -22.40 -5.45
CA PRO A 15 17.96 -22.81 -5.67
C PRO A 15 18.78 -21.74 -6.39
N GLU A 16 18.23 -21.13 -7.44
CA GLU A 16 18.92 -20.09 -8.22
C GLU A 16 19.09 -18.82 -7.39
N ILE A 17 18.04 -18.40 -6.68
CA ILE A 17 18.10 -17.26 -5.76
C ILE A 17 19.17 -17.49 -4.68
N SER A 18 19.27 -18.71 -4.14
CA SER A 18 20.28 -19.06 -3.13
C SER A 18 21.70 -18.99 -3.71
N ASN A 19 21.92 -19.53 -4.92
CA ASN A 19 23.21 -19.43 -5.61
C ASN A 19 23.62 -17.96 -5.81
N MET A 20 22.68 -17.11 -6.23
CA MET A 20 22.93 -15.68 -6.38
C MET A 20 23.28 -15.02 -5.04
N ILE A 21 22.60 -15.37 -3.94
CA ILE A 21 22.89 -14.81 -2.63
C ILE A 21 24.29 -15.25 -2.16
N GLU A 22 24.69 -16.50 -2.40
CA GLU A 22 26.03 -16.99 -2.05
C GLU A 22 27.14 -16.33 -2.88
N GLU A 23 26.89 -16.11 -4.18
CA GLU A 23 27.82 -15.45 -5.09
C GLU A 23 28.00 -13.97 -4.74
N TYR A 24 26.90 -13.22 -4.65
CA TYR A 24 26.93 -11.76 -4.50
C TYR A 24 27.01 -11.30 -3.04
N LYS A 25 26.67 -12.16 -2.08
CA LYS A 25 26.63 -11.88 -0.63
C LYS A 25 25.91 -10.56 -0.30
N PRO A 26 24.66 -10.37 -0.77
CA PRO A 26 23.94 -9.12 -0.56
C PRO A 26 23.62 -8.91 0.93
N VAL A 27 23.73 -7.66 1.38
CA VAL A 27 23.23 -7.25 2.71
C VAL A 27 21.70 -7.20 2.76
N VAL A 28 21.05 -6.93 1.62
CA VAL A 28 19.60 -6.82 1.48
C VAL A 28 19.14 -7.45 0.16
N VAL A 29 18.07 -8.25 0.22
CA VAL A 29 17.35 -8.80 -0.93
C VAL A 29 15.97 -8.16 -1.03
N PHE A 30 15.59 -7.70 -2.22
CA PHE A 30 14.26 -7.16 -2.50
C PHE A 30 13.43 -8.17 -3.29
N ILE A 31 12.20 -8.42 -2.85
CA ILE A 31 11.24 -9.29 -3.54
C ILE A 31 10.02 -8.45 -3.94
N ASP A 32 9.86 -8.20 -5.24
CA ASP A 32 8.74 -7.45 -5.82
C ASP A 32 7.91 -8.33 -6.77
N ASN A 33 6.68 -8.71 -6.45
CA ASN A 33 5.94 -8.54 -5.19
C ASN A 33 5.45 -9.89 -4.68
N PHE A 34 5.01 -9.93 -3.42
CA PHE A 34 4.53 -11.11 -2.72
C PHE A 34 3.53 -11.93 -3.56
N ARG A 35 2.56 -11.28 -4.19
CA ARG A 35 1.55 -11.99 -4.98
C ARG A 35 2.13 -12.75 -6.17
N LEU A 36 3.13 -12.19 -6.85
CA LEU A 36 3.80 -12.86 -7.97
C LEU A 36 4.80 -13.91 -7.49
N ALA A 37 5.48 -13.66 -6.37
CA ALA A 37 6.39 -14.63 -5.77
C ALA A 37 5.65 -15.90 -5.30
N PHE A 38 4.42 -15.75 -4.78
CA PHE A 38 3.65 -16.83 -4.17
C PHE A 38 2.32 -17.08 -4.89
N LEU A 39 2.36 -17.22 -6.22
CA LEU A 39 1.16 -17.42 -7.07
C LEU A 39 0.28 -18.61 -6.66
N GLU A 40 0.89 -19.65 -6.08
CA GLU A 40 0.22 -20.89 -5.70
C GLU A 40 -0.45 -20.80 -4.32
N SER A 41 -0.19 -19.74 -3.55
CA SER A 41 -0.79 -19.54 -2.23
C SER A 41 -2.06 -18.68 -2.32
N ASP A 42 -3.13 -19.12 -1.67
CA ASP A 42 -4.28 -18.26 -1.40
C ASP A 42 -3.86 -17.16 -0.41
N GLY A 43 -3.69 -15.95 -0.93
CA GLY A 43 -3.34 -14.77 -0.14
C GLY A 43 -4.31 -14.44 1.00
N ASN A 44 -5.52 -15.00 1.01
CA ASN A 44 -6.49 -14.85 2.11
C ASN A 44 -6.40 -15.96 3.16
N SER A 45 -5.72 -17.07 2.85
CA SER A 45 -5.50 -18.18 3.77
C SER A 45 -4.34 -17.87 4.72
N ASN A 46 -4.64 -17.60 6.00
CA ASN A 46 -3.62 -17.34 7.02
C ASN A 46 -2.55 -18.44 7.07
N LYS A 47 -2.97 -19.70 6.87
CA LYS A 47 -2.08 -20.87 6.90
C LYS A 47 -1.09 -20.84 5.73
N GLU A 48 -1.57 -20.65 4.51
CA GLU A 48 -0.71 -20.67 3.32
C GLU A 48 0.21 -19.46 3.28
N VAL A 49 -0.30 -18.29 3.67
CA VAL A 49 0.51 -17.08 3.79
C VAL A 49 1.59 -17.21 4.87
N ALA A 50 1.28 -17.84 6.01
CA ALA A 50 2.30 -18.12 7.03
C ALA A 50 3.37 -19.08 6.52
N GLN A 51 2.99 -20.08 5.71
CA GLN A 51 3.95 -20.99 5.07
C GLN A 51 4.86 -20.24 4.09
N ALA A 52 4.30 -19.37 3.23
CA ALA A 52 5.07 -18.52 2.32
C ALA A 52 6.05 -17.60 3.07
N MET A 53 5.58 -16.93 4.13
CA MET A 53 6.44 -16.08 4.97
C MET A 53 7.56 -16.88 5.63
N ASN A 54 7.29 -18.08 6.15
CA ASN A 54 8.32 -18.94 6.74
C ASN A 54 9.41 -19.33 5.73
N GLN A 55 9.08 -19.47 4.44
CA GLN A 55 10.09 -19.72 3.41
C GLN A 55 11.02 -18.52 3.23
N VAL A 56 10.47 -17.30 3.26
CA VAL A 56 11.25 -16.06 3.21
C VAL A 56 12.15 -15.94 4.44
N LEU A 57 11.61 -16.18 5.63
CA LEU A 57 12.38 -16.13 6.88
C LEU A 57 13.49 -17.19 6.91
N SER A 58 13.22 -18.39 6.38
CA SER A 58 14.23 -19.45 6.28
C SER A 58 15.38 -19.04 5.36
N LEU A 59 15.08 -18.40 4.22
CA LEU A 59 16.11 -17.89 3.31
C LEU A 59 16.95 -16.79 3.96
N ARG A 60 16.30 -15.86 4.68
CA ARG A 60 16.94 -14.81 5.48
C ARG A 60 17.93 -15.41 6.48
N ASP A 61 17.48 -16.39 7.25
CA ASP A 61 18.26 -17.02 8.32
C ASP A 61 19.41 -17.87 7.78
N LEU A 62 19.18 -18.58 6.67
CA LEU A 62 20.20 -19.40 6.01
C LEU A 62 21.38 -18.55 5.51
N HIS A 63 21.08 -17.41 4.90
CA HIS A 63 22.09 -16.58 4.23
C HIS A 63 22.52 -15.34 5.04
N ASN A 64 21.96 -15.14 6.23
CA ASN A 64 22.24 -14.00 7.11
C ASN A 64 22.16 -12.64 6.38
N CYS A 65 21.08 -12.43 5.62
CA CYS A 65 20.80 -11.18 4.91
C CYS A 65 19.49 -10.57 5.40
N SER A 66 19.22 -9.30 5.08
CA SER A 66 17.89 -8.71 5.28
C SER A 66 17.02 -8.93 4.05
N ILE A 67 15.71 -9.11 4.23
CA ILE A 67 14.77 -9.22 3.12
C ILE A 67 13.72 -8.12 3.21
N VAL A 68 13.54 -7.38 2.11
CA VAL A 68 12.44 -6.44 1.91
C VAL A 68 11.45 -7.06 0.93
N LEU A 69 10.28 -7.39 1.44
CA LEU A 69 9.18 -7.95 0.66
C LEU A 69 8.16 -6.85 0.35
N ILE A 70 7.89 -6.64 -0.94
CA ILE A 70 6.90 -5.65 -1.40
C ILE A 70 5.56 -6.36 -1.59
N ASP A 71 4.50 -5.76 -1.08
CA ASP A 71 3.14 -6.28 -1.20
C ASP A 71 2.13 -5.16 -1.49
N HIS A 72 0.98 -5.52 -2.04
CA HIS A 72 -0.09 -4.60 -2.33
C HIS A 72 -1.01 -4.44 -1.12
N THR A 73 -1.52 -3.23 -0.88
CA THR A 73 -2.60 -3.01 0.09
C THR A 73 -3.95 -3.44 -0.49
N ARG A 74 -4.96 -3.65 0.37
CA ARG A 74 -6.34 -3.90 -0.11
C ARG A 74 -6.81 -2.74 -0.99
N LYS A 75 -7.63 -3.05 -1.99
CA LYS A 75 -8.33 -2.02 -2.77
C LYS A 75 -9.28 -1.24 -1.84
N ASN A 76 -9.51 0.04 -2.14
CA ASN A 76 -10.46 0.91 -1.43
C ASN A 76 -10.11 1.30 0.02
N THR A 77 -8.87 1.15 0.48
CA THR A 77 -8.44 1.58 1.83
C THR A 77 -7.91 3.02 1.90
N ARG A 78 -8.02 3.79 0.82
CA ARG A 78 -7.38 5.11 0.66
C ARG A 78 -7.78 6.14 1.73
N GLY A 79 -8.99 6.06 2.27
CA GLY A 79 -9.51 6.97 3.30
C GLY A 79 -9.41 6.46 4.73
N LEU A 80 -8.85 5.26 4.97
CA LEU A 80 -8.70 4.70 6.32
C LEU A 80 -7.33 5.07 6.89
N THR A 81 -7.21 5.27 8.20
CA THR A 81 -5.91 5.41 8.88
C THR A 81 -5.10 4.13 8.74
N THR A 82 -3.78 4.25 8.54
CA THR A 82 -2.92 3.08 8.39
C THR A 82 -2.89 2.29 9.69
N GLU A 83 -3.42 1.08 9.59
CA GLU A 83 -3.32 0.00 10.56
C GLU A 83 -2.93 -1.28 9.81
N SER A 84 -2.40 -2.28 10.54
CA SER A 84 -2.00 -3.58 9.96
C SER A 84 -3.12 -4.24 9.14
N ASP A 85 -4.37 -3.98 9.50
CA ASP A 85 -5.56 -4.53 8.83
C ASP A 85 -5.77 -4.02 7.39
N LEU A 86 -5.03 -2.99 6.97
CA LEU A 86 -5.06 -2.47 5.60
C LEU A 86 -4.22 -3.30 4.61
N GLN A 87 -3.33 -4.16 5.09
CA GLN A 87 -2.55 -5.05 4.22
C GLN A 87 -3.50 -6.05 3.51
N SER A 88 -3.25 -6.32 2.23
CA SER A 88 -4.08 -7.29 1.51
C SER A 88 -3.88 -8.70 2.05
N GLY A 89 -4.94 -9.51 2.08
CA GLY A 89 -4.83 -10.90 2.53
C GLY A 89 -4.70 -11.08 4.06
N ALA A 90 -4.04 -12.16 4.44
CA ALA A 90 -3.86 -12.66 5.79
C ALA A 90 -2.99 -11.76 6.70
N GLY A 91 -3.44 -11.54 7.94
CA GLY A 91 -2.73 -10.75 8.96
C GLY A 91 -1.40 -11.38 9.43
N SER A 92 -1.20 -12.67 9.13
CA SER A 92 0.04 -13.39 9.43
C SER A 92 1.29 -12.75 8.80
N LYS A 93 1.16 -11.93 7.75
CA LYS A 93 2.27 -11.18 7.15
C LYS A 93 2.85 -10.15 8.11
N SER A 94 2.01 -9.25 8.61
CA SER A 94 2.42 -8.26 9.61
C SER A 94 2.90 -8.94 10.88
N ASP A 95 2.27 -10.06 11.29
CA ASP A 95 2.68 -10.80 12.48
C ASP A 95 4.11 -11.37 12.37
N LEU A 96 4.44 -11.99 11.24
CA LEU A 96 5.74 -12.63 11.03
C LEU A 96 6.85 -11.66 10.63
N ALA A 97 6.52 -10.45 10.16
CA ALA A 97 7.51 -9.43 9.84
C ALA A 97 8.13 -8.80 11.10
N ASP A 98 9.42 -8.45 10.99
CA ASP A 98 10.16 -7.70 12.01
C ASP A 98 9.80 -6.21 12.03
N GLY A 99 9.37 -5.69 10.88
CA GLY A 99 8.84 -4.34 10.73
C GLY A 99 7.88 -4.26 9.54
N ASP A 100 6.91 -3.36 9.64
CA ASP A 100 5.87 -3.16 8.63
C ASP A 100 5.77 -1.67 8.29
N TYR A 101 5.80 -1.37 6.99
CA TYR A 101 5.90 -0.01 6.46
C TYR A 101 4.90 0.18 5.32
N PHE A 102 4.15 1.29 5.41
CA PHE A 102 3.14 1.65 4.43
C PHE A 102 3.56 2.92 3.72
N LEU A 103 3.60 2.87 2.38
CA LEU A 103 3.79 4.02 1.51
C LEU A 103 2.45 4.37 0.84
N ARG A 104 1.90 5.53 1.14
CA ARG A 104 0.57 5.96 0.69
C ARG A 104 0.63 7.27 -0.06
N ARG A 105 -0.35 7.58 -0.90
CA ARG A 105 -0.51 8.92 -1.49
C ARG A 105 -1.17 9.85 -0.48
N SER A 106 -0.71 11.09 -0.39
CA SER A 106 -1.42 12.14 0.34
C SER A 106 -2.54 12.72 -0.52
N SER A 107 -3.62 13.18 0.11
CA SER A 107 -4.67 13.97 -0.54
C SER A 107 -4.25 15.41 -0.85
N LYS A 108 -3.19 15.92 -0.21
CA LYS A 108 -2.74 17.32 -0.35
C LYS A 108 -2.02 17.60 -1.68
N SER A 109 -1.36 16.60 -2.26
CA SER A 109 -0.68 16.68 -3.56
C SER A 109 -0.49 15.30 -4.17
N GLU A 110 -0.58 15.21 -5.50
CA GLU A 110 -0.31 13.96 -6.24
C GLU A 110 1.16 13.50 -6.14
N SER A 111 2.10 14.42 -5.92
CA SER A 111 3.53 14.11 -5.73
C SER A 111 3.82 13.60 -4.32
N PHE A 112 2.96 13.91 -3.34
CA PHE A 112 3.23 13.57 -1.95
C PHE A 112 2.92 12.11 -1.61
N ARG A 113 3.82 11.50 -0.83
CA ARG A 113 3.63 10.20 -0.20
C ARG A 113 3.79 10.30 1.31
N ILE A 114 3.01 9.50 2.03
CA ILE A 114 3.15 9.30 3.46
C ILE A 114 3.86 7.96 3.65
N LEU A 115 4.99 7.96 4.35
CA LEU A 115 5.67 6.73 4.80
C LEU A 115 5.43 6.56 6.29
N LYS A 116 4.63 5.57 6.66
CA LYS A 116 4.33 5.25 8.06
C LYS A 116 4.84 3.86 8.41
N ARG A 117 5.46 3.74 9.58
CA ARG A 117 5.76 2.44 10.19
C ARG A 117 4.56 1.99 11.03
N SER A 118 4.03 0.81 10.75
CA SER A 118 2.93 0.23 11.54
C SER A 118 3.43 -0.72 12.63
N LYS A 119 4.61 -1.31 12.46
CA LYS A 119 5.19 -2.25 13.43
C LYS A 119 6.70 -2.15 13.49
N SER A 120 7.26 -2.31 14.69
CA SER A 120 8.68 -2.56 14.92
C SER A 120 8.87 -3.56 16.05
N ARG A 121 9.70 -4.60 15.86
CA ARG A 121 10.12 -5.49 16.96
C ARG A 121 11.40 -5.02 17.66
N ASN A 122 12.25 -4.29 16.96
CA ASN A 122 13.63 -4.03 17.37
C ASN A 122 13.95 -2.54 17.60
N CYS A 123 13.00 -1.64 17.38
CA CYS A 123 13.19 -0.21 17.56
C CYS A 123 12.01 0.41 18.32
N ALA A 124 12.24 1.59 18.90
CA ALA A 124 11.17 2.38 19.48
C ALA A 124 10.10 2.70 18.43
N ASP A 125 8.85 2.82 18.90
CA ASP A 125 7.73 3.24 18.07
C ASP A 125 8.01 4.63 17.50
N GLN A 126 7.78 4.76 16.19
CA GLN A 126 7.85 6.06 15.54
C GLN A 126 6.53 6.79 15.79
N VAL A 127 6.60 7.98 16.39
CA VAL A 127 5.44 8.85 16.48
C VAL A 127 5.23 9.49 15.11
N GLY A 128 4.02 9.38 14.55
CA GLY A 128 3.64 10.00 13.28
C GLY A 128 4.21 9.30 12.03
N ALA A 129 4.07 9.97 10.89
CA ALA A 129 4.56 9.49 9.61
C ALA A 129 5.52 10.51 8.96
N LYS A 130 6.32 10.07 7.99
CA LYS A 130 7.13 10.98 7.17
C LYS A 130 6.36 11.41 5.94
N LEU A 131 6.51 12.66 5.52
CA LEU A 131 6.05 13.17 4.23
C LEU A 131 7.20 13.13 3.23
N LEU A 132 6.97 12.48 2.11
CA LEU A 132 7.91 12.38 1.00
C LEU A 132 7.33 13.10 -0.22
N ASN A 133 8.18 13.77 -0.98
CA ASN A 133 7.83 14.36 -2.27
C ASN A 133 8.45 13.54 -3.40
N PHE A 134 7.62 13.04 -4.33
CA PHE A 134 8.08 12.30 -5.50
C PHE A 134 8.39 13.23 -6.65
N ASN A 135 9.62 13.20 -7.13
CA ASN A 135 10.04 13.92 -8.33
C ASN A 135 9.91 12.99 -9.56
N PRO A 136 9.00 13.26 -10.51
CA PRO A 136 8.79 12.40 -11.68
C PRO A 136 9.95 12.42 -12.68
N ASP A 137 10.77 13.47 -12.70
CA ASP A 137 11.90 13.59 -13.63
C ASP A 137 13.10 12.77 -13.15
N SER A 138 13.36 12.79 -11.83
CA SER A 138 14.47 12.06 -11.23
C SER A 138 14.09 10.65 -10.76
N LEU A 139 12.79 10.39 -10.56
CA LEU A 139 12.22 9.19 -9.94
C LEU A 139 12.63 8.98 -8.47
N TRP A 140 13.09 10.04 -7.80
CA TRP A 140 13.48 10.00 -6.38
C TRP A 140 12.37 10.53 -5.47
N PHE A 141 12.43 10.06 -4.22
CA PHE A 141 11.70 10.66 -3.11
C PHE A 141 12.62 11.56 -2.31
N GLU A 142 12.16 12.77 -2.02
CA GLU A 142 12.79 13.69 -1.08
C GLU A 142 11.97 13.74 0.20
N VAL A 143 12.62 13.81 1.36
CA VAL A 143 11.91 13.98 2.64
C VAL A 143 11.50 15.44 2.75
N GLU A 144 10.19 15.70 2.73
CA GLU A 144 9.61 17.02 2.90
C GLU A 144 9.48 17.34 4.40
N GLU A 145 8.93 16.39 5.16
CA GLU A 145 8.73 16.53 6.61
C GLU A 145 9.02 15.21 7.33
N GLU A 146 9.76 15.29 8.44
CA GLU A 146 10.10 14.15 9.30
C GLU A 146 8.92 13.65 10.15
N PHE A 147 7.94 14.54 10.39
CA PHE A 147 6.79 14.25 11.23
C PHE A 147 5.54 14.94 10.69
N VAL A 148 4.56 14.15 10.26
CA VAL A 148 3.22 14.61 9.92
C VAL A 148 2.16 13.77 10.62
N GLU A 149 1.05 14.43 10.97
CA GLU A 149 -0.16 13.74 11.38
C GLU A 149 -0.82 13.10 10.15
N GLU A 150 -0.83 11.76 10.13
CA GLU A 150 -1.38 10.98 9.02
C GLU A 150 -2.79 11.44 8.63
N ALA A 151 -3.68 11.62 9.63
CA ALA A 151 -5.07 11.99 9.42
C ALA A 151 -5.23 13.27 8.59
N SER A 152 -4.34 14.25 8.74
CA SER A 152 -4.38 15.50 7.97
C SER A 152 -4.05 15.32 6.48
N HIS A 153 -3.39 14.22 6.12
CA HIS A 153 -2.98 13.87 4.75
C HIS A 153 -3.84 12.76 4.13
N LEU A 154 -4.71 12.14 4.94
CA LEU A 154 -5.82 11.35 4.45
C LEU A 154 -6.93 12.34 4.11
N GLY A 155 -7.39 12.37 2.86
CA GLY A 155 -8.56 13.18 2.52
C GLY A 155 -9.73 12.74 3.41
N GLU A 156 -10.60 13.69 3.80
CA GLU A 156 -11.88 13.34 4.44
C GLU A 156 -12.47 12.16 3.70
N GLY A 157 -12.70 11.06 4.41
CA GLY A 157 -12.99 9.77 3.81
C GLY A 157 -14.19 9.86 2.87
N ILE A 158 -13.96 9.94 1.57
CA ILE A 158 -15.01 9.80 0.55
C ILE A 158 -14.55 8.82 -0.53
N THR A 159 -14.38 7.57 -0.11
CA THR A 159 -14.84 6.45 -0.94
C THR A 159 -16.21 5.98 -0.44
N VAL A 160 -17.13 6.93 -0.33
CA VAL A 160 -18.56 6.65 -0.31
C VAL A 160 -18.86 5.79 -1.55
N ASN A 161 -19.53 4.66 -1.39
CA ASN A 161 -19.90 3.79 -2.52
C ASN A 161 -20.65 4.62 -3.58
N THR A 162 -20.61 4.24 -4.87
CA THR A 162 -21.28 4.98 -5.95
C THR A 162 -22.76 5.24 -5.64
N ASP A 163 -23.44 4.31 -4.97
CA ASP A 163 -24.85 4.47 -4.57
C ASP A 163 -25.03 5.48 -3.44
N GLU A 164 -24.07 5.55 -2.55
CA GLU A 164 -24.09 6.40 -1.37
C GLU A 164 -23.66 7.84 -1.77
N LYS A 165 -22.79 7.99 -2.79
CA LYS A 165 -22.48 9.27 -3.46
C LYS A 165 -23.71 9.83 -4.17
N ARG A 166 -24.54 8.95 -4.77
CA ARG A 166 -25.80 9.34 -5.40
C ARG A 166 -26.79 9.86 -4.38
N GLU A 167 -26.94 9.19 -3.23
CA GLU A 167 -27.87 9.64 -2.19
C GLU A 167 -27.45 10.98 -1.56
N ILE A 168 -26.16 11.17 -1.28
CA ILE A 168 -25.65 12.46 -0.79
C ILE A 168 -25.82 13.56 -1.85
N ALA A 169 -25.52 13.28 -3.12
CA ALA A 169 -25.74 14.24 -4.21
C ALA A 169 -27.22 14.65 -4.33
N LYS A 170 -28.17 13.71 -4.20
CA LYS A 170 -29.60 14.01 -4.18
C LYS A 170 -29.99 14.90 -3.00
N HIS A 171 -29.48 14.61 -1.82
CA HIS A 171 -29.75 15.41 -0.62
C HIS A 171 -29.21 16.84 -0.73
N LEU A 172 -27.98 17.01 -1.24
CA LEU A 172 -27.38 18.34 -1.46
C LEU A 172 -28.15 19.15 -2.51
N TYR A 173 -28.59 18.50 -3.59
CA TYR A 173 -29.41 19.12 -4.63
C TYR A 173 -30.79 19.53 -4.09
N ALA A 174 -31.43 18.67 -3.30
CA ALA A 174 -32.70 18.98 -2.63
C ALA A 174 -32.59 20.16 -1.65
N ASN A 175 -31.41 20.38 -1.07
CA ASN A 175 -31.10 21.53 -0.22
C ASN A 175 -30.62 22.77 -1.01
N GLY A 176 -30.80 22.79 -2.33
CA GLY A 176 -30.58 23.97 -3.17
C GLY A 176 -29.15 24.16 -3.67
N GLN A 177 -28.24 23.19 -3.48
CA GLN A 177 -26.92 23.27 -4.10
C GLN A 177 -26.98 23.02 -5.61
N THR A 178 -26.18 23.78 -6.36
CA THR A 178 -26.05 23.64 -7.81
C THR A 178 -25.19 22.43 -8.18
N MET A 179 -25.37 21.91 -9.40
CA MET A 179 -24.57 20.79 -9.89
C MET A 179 -23.07 21.11 -9.96
N GLU A 180 -22.69 22.36 -10.25
CA GLU A 180 -21.31 22.85 -10.17
C GLU A 180 -20.72 22.73 -8.75
N GLN A 181 -21.49 23.13 -7.73
CA GLN A 181 -21.06 23.01 -6.34
C GLN A 181 -20.90 21.54 -5.94
N ILE A 182 -21.87 20.69 -6.29
CA ILE A 182 -21.83 19.24 -6.01
C ILE A 182 -20.67 18.56 -6.75
N SER A 183 -20.41 18.95 -8.00
CA SER A 183 -19.28 18.47 -8.81
C SER A 183 -17.94 18.77 -8.13
N SER A 184 -17.82 19.99 -7.57
CA SER A 184 -16.62 20.41 -6.83
C SER A 184 -16.44 19.62 -5.53
N VAL A 185 -17.52 19.36 -4.79
CA VAL A 185 -17.50 18.55 -3.55
C VAL A 185 -17.00 17.13 -3.79
N PHE A 186 -17.39 16.50 -4.90
CA PHE A 186 -17.03 15.11 -5.19
C PHE A 186 -15.81 14.95 -6.11
N GLY A 187 -15.27 16.03 -6.67
CA GLY A 187 -14.17 15.97 -7.63
C GLY A 187 -14.51 15.20 -8.92
N VAL A 188 -15.77 15.30 -9.38
CA VAL A 188 -16.26 14.60 -10.60
C VAL A 188 -16.84 15.59 -11.59
N ALA A 189 -16.85 15.24 -12.88
CA ALA A 189 -17.45 16.09 -13.92
C ALA A 189 -18.96 16.32 -13.68
N LYS A 190 -19.48 17.49 -14.07
CA LYS A 190 -20.91 17.84 -13.99
C LYS A 190 -21.84 16.80 -14.63
N SER A 191 -21.42 16.21 -15.75
CA SER A 191 -22.13 15.11 -16.43
C SER A 191 -22.30 13.86 -15.56
N THR A 192 -21.34 13.60 -14.66
CA THR A 192 -21.43 12.50 -13.70
C THR A 192 -22.47 12.78 -12.61
N VAL A 193 -22.57 14.03 -12.14
CA VAL A 193 -23.59 14.48 -11.18
C VAL A 193 -24.99 14.43 -11.80
N SER A 194 -25.17 14.91 -13.04
CA SER A 194 -26.45 14.82 -13.76
C SER A 194 -26.94 13.37 -13.88
N ARG A 195 -26.04 12.43 -14.21
CA ARG A 195 -26.35 10.99 -14.27
C ARG A 195 -26.76 10.42 -12.91
N TRP A 196 -26.21 10.91 -11.80
CA TRP A 196 -26.58 10.48 -10.45
C TRP A 196 -27.95 10.99 -10.03
N LEU A 197 -28.28 12.23 -10.39
CA LEU A 197 -29.58 12.86 -10.10
C LEU A 197 -30.68 12.38 -11.06
N LYS A 198 -30.32 11.65 -12.14
CA LYS A 198 -31.23 11.24 -13.23
C LYS A 198 -31.94 12.42 -13.89
N ILE A 199 -31.23 13.55 -14.00
CA ILE A 199 -31.71 14.76 -14.66
C ILE A 199 -31.05 14.78 -16.04
N ASN A 200 -31.87 14.69 -17.11
CA ASN A 200 -31.41 14.81 -18.49
C ASN A 200 -30.95 16.23 -18.78
#